data_AF-A0A816W4T1-F1
#
_entry.id   AF-A0A816W4T1-F1
#
_cell.length_a   1.000
_cell.length_b   1.000
_cell.length_c   1.000
_cell.angle_alpha   90.00
_cell.angle_beta   90.00
_cell.angle_gamma   90.00
#
_symmetry.space_group_name_H-M   'P 1'
#
loop_
_entity.id
_entity.type
_entity.pdbx_description
1 polymer ?
#
loop_
_entity_poly.entity_id
_entity_poly.type
_entity_poly.pdbx_seq_one_letter_code
_entity_poly.pdbx_strand_id
1 'polypeptide(L)'
;MEEESNECHGHITSLAVLRTHRKLGLATKLMTAAQAAMEQVYGAEYVSLHVRRSNRAAFNLYTETLGYQINDVEAKYYADGEDAYDMRKNLKGKQIHHHASHGHHHHHGGGCCSGDAKVVETTQAEDAKATSSK
;
A
#
# COMPACT_ATOMS: atom_id res chain seq x y z
N MET A 1 13.29 30.25 1.67
CA MET A 1 14.44 29.35 1.47
C MET A 1 13.83 27.98 1.34
N GLU A 2 13.57 27.55 0.10
CA GLU A 2 13.09 26.20 -0.17
C GLU A 2 14.33 25.31 -0.13
N GLU A 3 14.36 24.36 0.80
CA GLU A 3 15.37 23.30 0.77
C GLU A 3 15.11 22.49 -0.50
N GLU A 4 15.86 22.79 -1.57
CA GLU A 4 15.98 21.90 -2.73
C GLU A 4 16.63 20.61 -2.24
N SER A 5 15.79 19.69 -1.75
CA SER A 5 16.16 18.28 -1.62
C SER A 5 16.57 17.82 -3.01
N ASN A 6 17.89 17.68 -3.23
CA ASN A 6 18.52 17.23 -4.48
C ASN A 6 18.23 15.74 -4.80
N GLU A 7 17.11 15.21 -4.32
CA GLU A 7 16.74 13.81 -4.50
C GLU A 7 16.08 13.63 -5.87
N CYS A 8 16.70 12.80 -6.71
CA CYS A 8 16.14 12.44 -8.00
C CYS A 8 14.80 11.75 -7.79
N HIS A 9 13.72 12.31 -8.33
CA HIS A 9 12.38 11.75 -8.20
C HIS A 9 11.61 11.84 -9.51
N GLY A 10 10.63 10.96 -9.67
CA GLY A 10 9.71 10.98 -10.78
C GLY A 10 8.48 11.84 -10.48
N HIS A 11 7.95 12.55 -11.46
CA HIS A 11 6.69 13.29 -11.33
C HIS A 11 5.67 12.82 -12.36
N ILE A 12 4.43 12.54 -11.92
CA ILE A 12 3.34 12.15 -12.82
C ILE A 12 2.58 13.40 -13.24
N THR A 13 2.87 13.86 -14.46
CA THR A 13 2.20 15.05 -15.02
C THR A 13 0.73 14.80 -15.36
N SER A 14 0.41 13.63 -15.92
CA SER A 14 -0.97 13.31 -16.32
C SER A 14 -1.21 11.82 -16.45
N LEU A 15 -2.39 11.39 -16.04
CA LEU A 15 -2.91 10.05 -16.27
C LEU A 15 -4.40 10.14 -16.59
N ALA A 16 -4.79 9.55 -17.72
CA ALA A 16 -6.19 9.49 -18.12
C ALA A 16 -6.55 8.11 -18.67
N VAL A 17 -7.74 7.64 -18.28
CA VAL A 17 -8.37 6.44 -18.85
C VAL A 17 -9.80 6.82 -19.24
N LEU A 18 -10.16 6.49 -20.48
CA LEU A 18 -11.51 6.72 -21.02
C LEU A 18 -12.56 6.10 -20.11
N ARG A 19 -13.67 6.80 -19.86
CA ARG A 19 -14.68 6.40 -18.87
C ARG A 19 -15.19 4.97 -19.08
N THR A 20 -15.42 4.58 -20.32
CA THR A 20 -15.90 3.24 -20.72
C THR A 20 -14.91 2.11 -20.47
N HIS A 21 -13.63 2.42 -20.26
CA HIS A 21 -12.55 1.46 -20.04
C HIS A 21 -11.97 1.51 -18.62
N ARG A 22 -12.65 2.22 -17.71
CA ARG A 22 -12.28 2.26 -16.28
C ARG A 22 -12.67 0.93 -15.61
N LYS A 23 -12.08 0.68 -14.43
CA LYS A 23 -12.27 -0.55 -13.63
C LYS A 23 -11.74 -1.84 -14.30
N LEU A 24 -10.93 -1.71 -15.36
CA LEU A 24 -10.21 -2.82 -16.00
C LEU A 24 -8.73 -2.91 -15.56
N GLY A 25 -8.33 -2.16 -14.52
CA GLY A 25 -6.95 -2.13 -14.02
C GLY A 25 -5.94 -1.40 -14.92
N LEU A 26 -6.38 -0.71 -15.99
CA LEU A 26 -5.49 -0.03 -16.94
C LEU A 26 -4.63 1.05 -16.27
N ALA A 27 -5.23 1.90 -15.44
CA ALA A 27 -4.51 2.95 -14.73
C ALA A 27 -3.41 2.38 -13.83
N THR A 28 -3.71 1.32 -13.08
CA THR A 28 -2.74 0.61 -12.23
C THR A 28 -1.58 0.08 -13.07
N LYS A 29 -1.85 -0.60 -14.18
CA LYS A 29 -0.80 -1.13 -15.07
C LYS A 29 0.10 -0.03 -15.64
N LEU A 30 -0.48 1.07 -16.10
CA LEU A 30 0.27 2.23 -16.61
C LEU A 30 1.16 2.83 -15.53
N MET A 31 0.61 3.03 -14.33
CA MET A 31 1.36 3.61 -13.21
C MET A 31 2.50 2.70 -12.73
N THR A 32 2.27 1.39 -12.62
CA THR A 32 3.32 0.44 -12.25
C THR A 32 4.45 0.42 -13.27
N ALA A 33 4.14 0.44 -14.57
CA ALA A 33 5.15 0.50 -15.62
C ALA A 33 5.95 1.80 -15.57
N ALA A 34 5.28 2.94 -15.37
CA ALA A 34 5.93 4.24 -15.24
C ALA A 34 6.86 4.30 -14.01
N GLN A 35 6.37 3.85 -12.85
CA GLN A 35 7.17 3.78 -11.60
C GLN A 35 8.43 2.92 -11.78
N ALA A 36 8.28 1.73 -12.37
CA ALA A 36 9.42 0.85 -12.64
C ALA A 36 10.44 1.51 -13.58
N ALA A 37 9.99 2.19 -14.63
CA ALA A 37 10.89 2.91 -15.54
C ALA A 37 11.61 4.08 -14.86
N MET A 38 10.91 4.84 -14.01
CA MET A 38 11.50 5.93 -13.21
C MET A 38 12.58 5.41 -12.27
N GLU A 39 12.31 4.30 -11.58
CA GLU A 39 13.27 3.65 -10.69
C GLU A 39 14.48 3.10 -11.46
N GLN A 40 14.25 2.28 -12.49
CA GLN A 40 15.30 1.50 -13.13
C GLN A 40 16.19 2.31 -14.08
N VAL A 41 15.62 3.28 -14.80
CA VAL A 41 16.34 4.05 -15.82
C VAL A 41 16.95 5.32 -15.24
N TYR A 42 16.25 5.96 -14.30
CA TYR A 42 16.65 7.26 -13.78
C TYR A 42 17.10 7.22 -12.32
N GLY A 43 16.93 6.08 -11.62
CA GLY A 43 17.31 5.97 -10.20
C GLY A 43 16.42 6.80 -9.28
N ALA A 44 15.15 7.02 -9.65
CA ALA A 44 14.23 7.84 -8.86
C ALA A 44 13.98 7.24 -7.46
N GLU A 45 14.07 8.06 -6.42
CA GLU A 45 13.90 7.63 -5.04
C GLU A 45 12.43 7.47 -4.64
N TYR A 46 11.61 8.36 -5.18
CA TYR A 46 10.17 8.39 -5.00
C TYR A 46 9.47 8.95 -6.26
N VAL A 47 8.14 8.82 -6.28
CA VAL A 47 7.28 9.43 -7.29
C VAL A 47 6.30 10.38 -6.63
N SER A 48 6.17 11.60 -7.15
CA SER A 48 5.22 12.62 -6.72
C SER A 48 4.12 12.88 -7.76
N LEU A 49 2.98 13.38 -7.30
CA LEU A 49 1.86 13.83 -8.12
C LEU A 49 0.90 14.71 -7.34
N HIS A 50 0.06 15.45 -8.05
CA HIS A 50 -1.01 16.26 -7.48
C HIS A 50 -2.40 15.69 -7.81
N VAL A 51 -3.30 15.68 -6.82
CA VAL A 51 -4.69 15.23 -7.00
C VAL A 51 -5.67 16.28 -6.50
N ARG A 52 -6.65 16.64 -7.32
CA ARG A 52 -7.82 17.45 -6.89
C ARG A 52 -8.51 16.84 -5.69
N ARG A 53 -8.83 17.63 -4.66
CA ARG A 53 -9.55 17.16 -3.47
C ARG A 53 -10.89 16.50 -3.79
N SER A 54 -11.61 17.00 -4.80
CA SER A 54 -12.89 16.44 -5.25
C SER A 54 -12.78 15.13 -6.03
N ASN A 55 -11.58 14.77 -6.53
CA ASN A 55 -11.39 13.59 -7.38
C ASN A 55 -11.23 12.31 -6.56
N ARG A 56 -12.33 11.84 -5.98
CA ARG A 56 -12.37 10.64 -5.12
C ARG A 56 -11.86 9.37 -5.82
N ALA A 57 -12.12 9.22 -7.11
CA ALA A 57 -11.69 8.04 -7.85
C ALA A 57 -10.16 7.98 -8.01
N ALA A 58 -9.53 9.12 -8.33
CA ALA A 58 -8.08 9.20 -8.40
C ALA A 58 -7.45 9.09 -7.01
N PHE A 59 -8.04 9.75 -6.01
CA PHE A 59 -7.58 9.65 -4.63
C PHE A 59 -7.48 8.19 -4.17
N ASN A 60 -8.56 7.41 -4.31
CA ASN A 60 -8.57 5.98 -3.96
C ASN A 60 -7.59 5.14 -4.79
N LEU A 61 -7.44 5.43 -6.08
CA LEU A 61 -6.44 4.75 -6.91
C LEU A 61 -5.03 4.96 -6.33
N TYR A 62 -4.69 6.20 -5.99
CA TYR A 62 -3.35 6.51 -5.51
C TYR A 62 -3.12 6.02 -4.07
N THR A 63 -4.04 6.22 -3.15
CA THR A 63 -3.90 5.79 -1.75
C THR A 63 -4.07 4.28 -1.59
N GLU A 64 -5.25 3.76 -1.91
CA GLU A 64 -5.66 2.38 -1.58
C GLU A 64 -5.01 1.35 -2.51
N THR A 65 -4.86 1.67 -3.80
CA THR A 65 -4.37 0.69 -4.79
C THR A 65 -2.86 0.79 -5.00
N LEU A 66 -2.32 2.00 -5.10
CA LEU A 66 -0.92 2.22 -5.47
C LEU A 66 -0.01 2.53 -4.29
N GLY A 67 -0.56 2.82 -3.11
CA GLY A 67 0.21 3.04 -1.88
C GLY A 67 0.89 4.41 -1.77
N TYR A 68 0.35 5.43 -2.44
CA TYR A 68 0.78 6.81 -2.24
C TYR A 68 0.29 7.34 -0.89
N GLN A 69 1.11 8.20 -0.29
CA GLN A 69 0.81 8.90 0.95
C GLN A 69 0.67 10.39 0.66
N ILE A 70 -0.18 11.08 1.41
CA ILE A 70 -0.30 12.54 1.33
C ILE A 70 0.95 13.13 2.00
N ASN A 71 1.70 13.91 1.24
CA ASN A 71 2.84 14.67 1.74
C ASN A 71 2.40 16.05 2.25
N ASP A 72 1.58 16.75 1.47
CA ASP A 72 1.04 18.07 1.85
C ASP A 72 -0.31 18.36 1.17
N VAL A 73 -0.97 19.43 1.58
CA VAL A 73 -2.18 19.98 0.96
C VAL A 73 -1.90 21.38 0.45
N GLU A 74 -1.86 21.53 -0.87
CA GLU A 74 -1.58 22.80 -1.54
C GLU A 74 -2.90 23.57 -1.77
N ALA A 75 -3.07 24.64 -1.01
CA ALA A 75 -4.27 25.49 -1.09
C ALA A 75 -4.35 26.22 -2.43
N LYS A 76 -5.54 26.22 -3.05
CA LYS A 76 -5.81 26.89 -4.34
C LYS A 76 -4.81 26.55 -5.47
N TYR A 77 -4.36 25.29 -5.52
CA TYR A 77 -3.42 24.82 -6.53
C TYR A 77 -3.98 24.93 -7.96
N TYR A 78 -5.25 24.60 -8.15
CA TYR A 78 -5.90 24.67 -9.45
C TYR A 78 -6.45 26.07 -9.73
N ALA A 79 -6.58 26.43 -11.02
CA ALA A 79 -7.00 27.76 -11.46
C ALA A 79 -8.41 28.17 -11.00
N ASP A 80 -9.26 27.20 -10.67
CA ASP A 80 -10.60 27.40 -10.08
C ASP A 80 -10.56 27.63 -8.56
N GLY A 81 -9.37 27.64 -7.95
CA GLY A 81 -9.16 27.77 -6.53
C GLY A 81 -9.34 26.46 -5.75
N GLU A 82 -9.49 25.32 -6.42
CA GLU A 82 -9.54 24.02 -5.74
C GLU A 82 -8.14 23.63 -5.21
N ASP A 83 -8.09 23.14 -3.98
CA ASP A 83 -6.84 22.63 -3.39
C ASP A 83 -6.41 21.28 -4.04
N ALA A 84 -5.13 20.97 -3.91
CA ALA A 84 -4.56 19.69 -4.31
C ALA A 84 -3.96 18.94 -3.11
N TYR A 85 -4.03 17.61 -3.14
CA TYR A 85 -3.14 16.76 -2.37
C TYR A 85 -1.82 16.61 -3.15
N ASP A 86 -0.69 17.02 -2.55
CA ASP A 86 0.64 16.54 -2.97
C ASP A 86 0.82 15.14 -2.40
N MET A 87 0.99 14.15 -3.27
CA MET A 87 1.09 12.75 -2.90
C MET A 87 2.41 12.16 -3.35
N ARG A 88 3.03 11.36 -2.48
CA ARG A 88 4.33 10.72 -2.75
C ARG A 88 4.29 9.22 -2.48
N LYS A 89 5.08 8.47 -3.25
CA LYS A 89 5.34 7.05 -3.05
C LYS A 89 6.84 6.78 -3.18
N ASN A 90 7.44 6.24 -2.14
CA ASN A 90 8.84 5.83 -2.16
C ASN A 90 9.02 4.58 -3.04
N LEU A 91 10.05 4.59 -3.88
CA LEU A 91 10.40 3.48 -4.78
C LEU A 91 11.49 2.60 -4.17
N LYS A 92 12.46 3.19 -3.44
CA LYS A 92 13.56 2.46 -2.79
C LYS A 92 13.01 1.37 -1.85
N GLY A 93 13.16 0.12 -2.27
CA GLY A 93 12.75 -1.05 -1.53
C GLY A 93 13.57 -1.25 -0.25
N LYS A 94 13.04 -0.83 0.90
CA LYS A 94 13.28 -1.59 2.13
C LYS A 94 12.41 -2.84 2.06
N GLN A 95 12.85 -3.82 1.28
CA GLN A 95 12.38 -5.19 1.43
C GLN A 95 12.85 -5.66 2.81
N ILE A 96 11.99 -5.59 3.82
CA ILE A 96 12.22 -6.33 5.06
C ILE A 96 12.07 -7.80 4.69
N HIS A 97 13.19 -8.46 4.45
CA HIS A 97 13.25 -9.91 4.39
C HIS A 97 12.82 -10.45 5.75
N HIS A 98 11.53 -10.79 5.90
CA HIS A 98 11.13 -11.73 6.93
C HIS A 98 11.79 -13.05 6.59
N HIS A 99 12.91 -13.33 7.27
CA HIS A 99 13.55 -14.65 7.27
C HIS A 99 12.54 -15.66 7.79
N ALA A 100 11.78 -16.26 6.88
CA ALA A 100 11.12 -17.52 7.14
C ALA A 100 12.22 -18.58 7.31
N SER A 101 12.53 -18.90 8.57
CA SER A 101 13.36 -20.03 8.95
C SER A 101 12.79 -21.32 8.35
N HIS A 102 13.30 -21.72 7.19
CA HIS A 102 13.11 -23.06 6.65
C HIS A 102 14.29 -23.92 7.10
N GLY A 103 14.11 -24.60 8.23
CA GLY A 103 14.99 -25.67 8.68
C GLY A 103 14.84 -26.88 7.74
N HIS A 104 15.78 -27.06 6.82
CA HIS A 104 15.90 -28.29 6.05
C HIS A 104 16.62 -29.34 6.90
N HIS A 105 15.86 -30.19 7.57
CA HIS A 105 16.39 -31.42 8.19
C HIS A 105 16.28 -32.58 7.20
N HIS A 106 17.43 -33.14 6.88
CA HIS A 106 17.60 -34.40 6.16
C HIS A 106 17.23 -35.55 7.09
N HIS A 107 16.31 -36.44 6.71
CA HIS A 107 16.27 -37.78 7.28
C HIS A 107 15.57 -38.80 6.38
N HIS A 108 16.28 -39.89 6.12
CA HIS A 108 15.81 -41.16 5.58
C HIS A 108 14.84 -41.86 6.54
N GLY A 109 13.88 -42.62 5.99
CA GLY A 109 13.17 -43.69 6.71
C GLY A 109 11.69 -43.78 6.34
N GLY A 110 11.30 -44.88 5.69
CA GLY A 110 9.91 -45.16 5.34
C GLY A 110 9.00 -45.46 6.54
N GLY A 111 7.70 -45.50 6.30
CA GLY A 111 6.73 -45.94 7.31
C GLY A 111 5.32 -45.36 7.10
N CYS A 112 4.44 -46.24 6.64
CA CYS A 112 2.98 -46.19 6.66
C CYS A 112 2.34 -45.70 7.98
N CYS A 113 1.23 -44.93 7.90
CA CYS A 113 -0.09 -45.21 8.52
C CYS A 113 -0.97 -43.94 8.66
N SER A 114 -2.28 -44.14 8.51
CA SER A 114 -3.38 -43.17 8.42
C SER A 114 -3.78 -42.53 9.77
N GLY A 115 -4.58 -41.45 9.73
CA GLY A 115 -5.49 -41.13 10.84
C GLY A 115 -5.91 -39.66 11.01
N ASP A 116 -7.21 -39.41 10.85
CA ASP A 116 -7.95 -38.15 10.99
C ASP A 116 -8.09 -37.58 12.43
N ALA A 117 -8.38 -36.27 12.46
CA ALA A 117 -9.17 -35.47 13.40
C ALA A 117 -8.87 -35.46 14.92
N LYS A 118 -8.70 -34.24 15.48
CA LYS A 118 -8.87 -33.97 16.93
C LYS A 118 -9.87 -32.85 17.21
N VAL A 119 -10.83 -33.22 18.05
CA VAL A 119 -11.81 -32.43 18.81
C VAL A 119 -11.11 -31.69 19.95
N VAL A 120 -11.59 -30.49 20.32
CA VAL A 120 -11.20 -29.78 21.56
C VAL A 120 -12.47 -29.48 22.37
N GLU A 121 -12.51 -29.99 23.60
CA GLU A 121 -13.56 -29.77 24.60
C GLU A 121 -13.01 -28.96 25.79
N THR A 122 -13.90 -28.07 26.23
CA THR A 122 -14.06 -27.11 27.32
C THR A 122 -13.60 -27.50 28.74
N THR A 123 -13.28 -26.49 29.59
CA THR A 123 -13.90 -26.15 30.93
C THR A 123 -13.12 -25.00 31.61
N GLN A 124 -13.68 -23.79 31.84
CA GLN A 124 -14.57 -23.26 32.92
C GLN A 124 -13.78 -22.65 34.12
N ALA A 125 -13.89 -21.32 34.39
CA ALA A 125 -14.82 -20.56 35.29
C ALA A 125 -14.17 -20.39 36.70
N GLU A 126 -14.33 -19.35 37.52
CA GLU A 126 -15.39 -18.40 37.92
C GLU A 126 -14.71 -17.04 38.34
N ASP A 127 -15.31 -15.88 38.65
CA ASP A 127 -16.49 -15.58 39.46
C ASP A 127 -16.86 -14.09 39.34
N ALA A 128 -18.15 -13.76 39.46
CA ALA A 128 -18.69 -12.40 39.44
C ALA A 128 -19.57 -12.16 40.68
N LYS A 129 -19.50 -10.95 41.26
CA LYS A 129 -20.53 -10.47 42.18
C LYS A 129 -20.86 -9.00 41.92
N ALA A 130 -22.09 -8.77 41.48
CA ALA A 130 -22.73 -7.48 41.40
C ALA A 130 -23.50 -7.17 42.70
N THR A 131 -23.57 -5.91 43.11
CA THR A 131 -24.71 -5.34 43.85
C THR A 131 -24.84 -3.85 43.55
N SER A 132 -26.08 -3.43 43.31
CA SER A 132 -26.56 -2.08 42.95
C SER A 132 -27.00 -1.28 44.19
N SER A 133 -27.00 0.06 44.05
CA SER A 133 -27.87 1.06 44.72
C SER A 133 -27.90 1.17 46.26
N LYS A 134 -27.45 2.32 46.78
CA LYS A 134 -28.32 3.41 47.29
C LYS A 134 -27.53 4.70 47.45
#